data_AF-A0A5C8LKC1-F1
#
_entry.id   AF-A0A5C8LKC1-F1
#
_cell.length_a   1.000
_cell.length_b   1.000
_cell.length_c   1.000
_cell.angle_alpha   90.00
_cell.angle_beta   90.00
_cell.angle_gamma   90.00
#
_symmetry.space_group_name_H-M   'P 1'
#
loop_
_entity.id
_entity.type
_entity.pdbx_description
1 polymer ?
#
loop_
_entity_poly.entity_id
_entity_poly.type
_entity_poly.pdbx_seq_one_letter_code
_entity_poly.pdbx_strand_id
1 'polypeptide(L)'
;MFHGFLRLYAPYFNAYTFVLARANEFDADRCSAKIVGEKYAASALISLNVKGAHLNDEFWPNMFKRASEQIEAPDVYEQMLKFLDEPVQKSEADFYCRVALHRNTNPLDTHPSLSERLKALNEEAEYDDGTAERSSQSYLSNVAEFIEFFDKQWRADIGPEWKKRYLHYQNLQDTLSTLEKAKSTRQLTVDESLQLANMIEDLKSSEEALPYFQDLVMHEPSLATAHFAIGRIMAKKGRREAVEHLEYCMKLDTASVPHACRVLFLYYMHIGNKAYASEYLDKAVAASELQAHQNRESSTLISKDVLVGEEPSEEVLGLIRDEMNNHPTIERAHILRKTTTYTVDKHIYLVIVEFSNQHTQQKQQILQRIADASPNIDEYQIMEINTVTWLRSSIKKLKVSPIYERTAILKKKGTQISV
;
A
#
# COMPACT_ATOMS: atom_id res chain seq x y z
N MET A 1 6.32 -9.87 -22.38
CA MET A 1 7.54 -9.73 -23.21
C MET A 1 8.16 -8.32 -23.15
N PHE A 2 7.38 -7.24 -22.99
CA PHE A 2 7.90 -5.85 -22.93
C PHE A 2 8.45 -5.37 -21.57
N HIS A 3 8.09 -6.01 -20.45
CA HIS A 3 8.48 -5.54 -19.11
C HIS A 3 10.01 -5.52 -18.87
N GLY A 4 10.75 -6.50 -19.37
CA GLY A 4 12.21 -6.55 -19.20
C GLY A 4 12.92 -5.44 -19.98
N PHE A 5 12.48 -5.17 -21.21
CA PHE A 5 12.97 -4.06 -22.03
C PHE A 5 12.62 -2.71 -21.40
N LEU A 6 11.37 -2.48 -21.00
CA LEU A 6 10.95 -1.22 -20.38
C LEU A 6 11.66 -0.95 -19.06
N ARG A 7 11.91 -1.96 -18.23
CA ARG A 7 12.68 -1.80 -16.98
C ARG A 7 14.12 -1.33 -17.23
N LEU A 8 14.72 -1.76 -18.35
CA LEU A 8 16.09 -1.43 -18.71
C LEU A 8 16.17 -0.11 -19.49
N TYR A 9 15.21 0.17 -20.36
CA TYR A 9 15.19 1.33 -21.26
C TYR A 9 14.58 2.59 -20.61
N ALA A 10 13.49 2.45 -19.83
CA ALA A 10 12.77 3.59 -19.28
C ALA A 10 13.62 4.49 -18.39
N PRO A 11 14.53 4.00 -17.52
CA PRO A 11 15.41 4.87 -16.74
C PRO A 11 16.31 5.75 -17.61
N TYR A 12 16.90 5.19 -18.69
CA TYR A 12 17.73 5.97 -19.61
C TYR A 12 16.90 6.96 -20.42
N PHE A 13 15.76 6.51 -20.96
CA PHE A 13 14.84 7.39 -21.70
C PHE A 13 14.35 8.55 -20.83
N ASN A 14 13.96 8.28 -19.58
CA ASN A 14 13.53 9.29 -18.62
C ASN A 14 14.68 10.24 -18.26
N ALA A 15 15.90 9.74 -18.06
CA ALA A 15 17.06 10.59 -17.78
C ALA A 15 17.30 11.63 -18.89
N TYR A 16 17.18 11.24 -20.17
CA TYR A 16 17.32 12.18 -21.28
C TYR A 16 16.10 13.09 -21.47
N THR A 17 14.89 12.54 -21.39
CA THR A 17 13.66 13.32 -21.63
C THR A 17 13.35 14.27 -20.49
N PHE A 18 13.73 13.98 -19.25
CA PHE A 18 13.54 14.90 -18.12
C PHE A 18 14.52 16.06 -18.16
N VAL A 19 15.74 15.87 -18.68
CA VAL A 19 16.64 17.00 -18.96
C VAL A 19 16.01 17.96 -19.97
N LEU A 20 15.41 17.43 -21.04
CA LEU A 20 14.71 18.24 -22.03
C LEU A 20 13.46 18.91 -21.44
N ALA A 21 12.66 18.19 -20.65
CA ALA A 21 11.48 18.74 -19.97
C ALA A 21 11.87 19.91 -19.06
N ARG A 22 12.95 19.77 -18.29
CA ARG A 22 13.47 20.84 -17.43
C ARG A 22 13.95 22.06 -18.23
N ALA A 23 14.61 21.85 -19.38
CA ALA A 23 14.98 22.94 -20.27
C ALA A 23 13.74 23.68 -20.81
N ASN A 24 12.68 22.94 -21.17
CA ASN A 24 11.42 23.53 -21.62
C ASN A 24 10.73 24.35 -20.53
N GLU A 25 10.81 23.95 -19.26
CA GLU A 25 10.29 24.75 -18.13
C GLU A 25 10.99 26.11 -18.04
N PHE A 26 12.33 26.16 -18.12
CA PHE A 26 13.06 27.43 -18.13
C PHE A 26 12.73 28.29 -19.36
N ASP A 27 12.50 27.67 -20.51
CA ASP A 27 12.09 28.35 -21.73
C ASP A 27 10.68 28.92 -21.62
N ALA A 28 9.75 28.19 -20.97
CA ALA A 28 8.41 28.65 -20.66
C ALA A 28 8.43 29.84 -19.68
N ASP A 29 9.24 29.75 -18.62
CA ASP A 29 9.43 30.84 -17.64
C ASP A 29 9.98 32.10 -18.30
N ARG A 30 10.98 31.95 -19.18
CA ARG A 30 11.54 33.08 -19.93
C ARG A 30 10.52 33.68 -20.90
N CYS A 31 9.67 32.86 -21.51
CA CYS A 31 8.60 33.35 -22.38
C CYS A 31 7.53 34.11 -21.60
N SER A 32 7.10 33.60 -20.44
CA SER A 32 6.13 34.31 -19.59
C SER A 32 6.71 35.64 -19.09
N ALA A 33 7.96 35.63 -18.60
CA ALA A 33 8.67 36.84 -18.18
C ALA A 33 8.80 37.90 -19.28
N LYS A 34 8.99 37.51 -20.55
CA LYS A 34 9.00 38.45 -21.68
C LYS A 34 7.65 39.16 -21.91
N ILE A 35 6.54 38.52 -21.56
CA ILE A 35 5.19 39.04 -21.81
C ILE A 35 4.72 39.89 -20.62
N VAL A 36 4.87 39.38 -19.40
CA VAL A 36 4.32 40.02 -18.19
C VAL A 36 5.36 40.64 -17.27
N GLY A 37 6.65 40.36 -17.48
CA GLY A 37 7.75 40.77 -16.60
C GLY A 37 8.21 39.65 -15.65
N GLU A 38 9.51 39.65 -15.30
CA GLU A 38 10.15 38.65 -14.43
C GLU A 38 9.44 38.55 -13.07
N LYS A 39 9.20 39.68 -12.40
CA LYS A 39 8.45 39.76 -11.14
C LYS A 39 7.10 39.03 -11.15
N TYR A 40 6.28 39.23 -12.19
CA TYR A 40 4.95 38.64 -12.26
C TYR A 40 5.00 37.14 -12.62
N ALA A 41 5.97 36.74 -13.46
CA ALA A 41 6.23 35.32 -13.72
C ALA A 41 6.70 34.59 -12.46
N ALA A 42 7.63 35.18 -11.70
CA ALA A 42 8.10 34.67 -10.42
C ALA A 42 6.96 34.56 -9.39
N SER A 43 6.14 35.62 -9.27
CA SER A 43 4.96 35.62 -8.40
C SER A 43 4.02 34.45 -8.72
N ALA A 44 3.70 34.19 -9.99
CA ALA A 44 2.85 33.07 -10.38
C ALA A 44 3.44 31.70 -9.99
N LEU A 45 4.76 31.51 -10.16
CA LEU A 45 5.45 30.27 -9.74
C LEU A 45 5.38 30.06 -8.22
N ILE A 46 5.57 31.13 -7.45
CA ILE A 46 5.47 31.09 -5.98
C ILE A 46 4.03 30.78 -5.58
N SER A 47 3.04 31.46 -6.15
CA SER A 47 1.63 31.24 -5.85
C SER A 47 1.17 29.82 -6.15
N LEU A 48 1.62 29.21 -7.25
CA LEU A 48 1.32 27.81 -7.56
C LEU A 48 1.84 26.85 -6.48
N ASN A 49 3.04 27.10 -5.95
CA ASN A 49 3.62 26.27 -4.90
C ASN A 49 2.91 26.48 -3.56
N VAL A 50 2.62 27.73 -3.19
CA VAL A 50 1.94 28.05 -1.93
C VAL A 50 0.50 27.55 -1.93
N LYS A 51 -0.31 27.92 -2.95
CA LYS A 51 -1.71 27.49 -3.03
C LYS A 51 -1.83 25.98 -3.25
N GLY A 52 -0.91 25.37 -4.00
CA GLY A 52 -0.84 23.92 -4.15
C GLY A 52 -0.53 23.19 -2.84
N ALA A 53 0.38 23.71 -2.01
CA ALA A 53 0.65 23.18 -0.68
C ALA A 53 -0.55 23.35 0.25
N HIS A 54 -1.17 24.53 0.26
CA HIS A 54 -2.36 24.81 1.05
C HIS A 54 -3.54 23.90 0.70
N LEU A 55 -3.76 23.62 -0.60
CA LEU A 55 -4.76 22.64 -1.02
C LEU A 55 -4.46 21.23 -0.50
N ASN A 56 -3.20 20.80 -0.51
CA ASN A 56 -2.80 19.47 -0.06
C ASN A 56 -2.90 19.28 1.45
N ASP A 57 -2.60 20.32 2.21
CA ASP A 57 -2.57 20.23 3.67
C ASP A 57 -3.94 20.49 4.30
N GLU A 58 -4.74 21.38 3.72
CA GLU A 58 -6.03 21.80 4.29
C GLU A 58 -7.23 21.33 3.46
N PHE A 59 -7.27 21.63 2.16
CA PHE A 59 -8.47 21.38 1.34
C PHE A 59 -8.75 19.89 1.14
N TRP A 60 -7.79 19.13 0.59
CA TRP A 60 -8.00 17.73 0.24
C TRP A 60 -8.30 16.84 1.45
N PRO A 61 -7.59 16.95 2.59
CA PRO A 61 -7.90 16.17 3.78
C PRO A 61 -9.32 16.43 4.29
N ASN A 62 -9.74 17.71 4.36
CA ASN A 62 -11.08 18.07 4.78
C ASN A 62 -12.14 17.61 3.77
N MET A 63 -11.86 17.71 2.47
CA MET A 63 -12.74 17.22 1.41
C MET A 63 -13.00 15.72 1.55
N PHE A 64 -11.94 14.90 1.61
CA PHE A 64 -12.08 13.45 1.72
C PHE A 64 -12.62 12.99 3.09
N LYS A 65 -12.48 13.80 4.14
CA LYS A 65 -13.12 13.54 5.44
C LYS A 65 -14.64 13.56 5.33
N ARG A 66 -15.23 14.39 4.46
CA ARG A 66 -16.71 14.43 4.24
C ARG A 66 -17.29 13.09 3.80
N ALA A 67 -16.49 12.22 3.20
CA ALA A 67 -16.92 10.86 2.89
C ALA A 67 -17.31 10.05 4.14
N SER A 68 -16.97 10.48 5.37
CA SER A 68 -17.49 9.81 6.58
C SER A 68 -18.96 10.10 6.86
N GLU A 69 -19.51 11.19 6.30
CA GLU A 69 -20.85 11.69 6.60
C GLU A 69 -21.76 11.70 5.35
N GLN A 70 -21.17 11.77 4.15
CA GLN A 70 -21.89 11.97 2.90
C GLN A 70 -21.64 10.82 1.93
N ILE A 71 -22.72 10.13 1.56
CA ILE A 71 -22.65 9.00 0.62
C ILE A 71 -22.34 9.41 -0.82
N GLU A 72 -22.81 10.60 -1.23
CA GLU A 72 -22.53 11.17 -2.54
C GLU A 72 -21.35 12.14 -2.46
N ALA A 73 -20.51 12.12 -3.50
CA ALA A 73 -19.40 13.05 -3.61
C ALA A 73 -19.90 14.49 -3.87
N PRO A 74 -19.33 15.51 -3.22
CA PRO A 74 -19.78 16.88 -3.38
C PRO A 74 -19.20 17.54 -4.65
N ASP A 75 -19.57 18.80 -4.92
CA ASP A 75 -18.99 19.57 -6.02
C ASP A 75 -17.62 20.14 -5.58
N VAL A 76 -16.53 19.53 -6.06
CA VAL A 76 -15.15 19.79 -5.61
C VAL A 76 -14.56 21.08 -6.15
N TYR A 77 -14.79 21.43 -7.42
CA TYR A 77 -14.24 22.60 -8.08
C TYR A 77 -14.95 23.88 -7.65
N GLU A 78 -16.27 23.85 -7.44
CA GLU A 78 -16.97 24.98 -6.83
C GLU A 78 -16.41 25.29 -5.43
N GLN A 79 -16.18 24.25 -4.61
CA GLN A 79 -15.60 24.41 -3.28
C GLN A 79 -14.14 24.82 -3.31
N MET A 80 -13.36 24.28 -4.25
CA MET A 80 -11.95 24.63 -4.42
C MET A 80 -11.82 26.10 -4.82
N LEU A 81 -12.69 26.61 -5.69
CA LEU A 81 -12.71 28.03 -6.04
C LEU A 81 -12.97 28.88 -4.79
N LYS A 82 -14.01 28.57 -4.00
CA LYS A 82 -14.31 29.28 -2.76
C LYS A 82 -13.12 29.24 -1.77
N PHE A 83 -12.46 28.09 -1.66
CA PHE A 83 -11.30 27.92 -0.78
C PHE A 83 -10.09 28.74 -1.25
N LEU A 84 -9.78 28.72 -2.55
CA LEU A 84 -8.67 29.49 -3.13
C LEU A 84 -8.93 30.99 -3.21
N ASP A 85 -10.20 31.38 -3.06
CA ASP A 85 -10.62 32.77 -2.98
C ASP A 85 -10.30 33.41 -1.63
N GLU A 86 -10.16 32.60 -0.58
CA GLU A 86 -9.70 33.06 0.73
C GLU A 86 -8.18 33.23 0.73
N PRO A 87 -7.66 34.32 1.31
CA PRO A 87 -6.22 34.55 1.34
C PRO A 87 -5.52 33.58 2.31
N VAL A 88 -4.37 33.06 1.89
CA VAL A 88 -3.53 32.22 2.74
C VAL A 88 -2.91 33.07 3.83
N GLN A 89 -2.95 32.61 5.09
CA GLN A 89 -2.36 33.35 6.20
C GLN A 89 -0.86 33.55 5.98
N LYS A 90 -0.35 34.76 6.23
CA LYS A 90 1.05 35.11 5.93
C LYS A 90 2.08 34.14 6.52
N SER A 91 1.92 33.73 7.77
CA SER A 91 2.83 32.78 8.43
C SER A 91 2.86 31.40 7.76
N GLU A 92 1.71 30.97 7.24
CA GLU A 92 1.53 29.70 6.54
C GLU A 92 2.10 29.78 5.12
N ALA A 93 1.80 30.87 4.40
CA ALA A 93 2.40 31.16 3.10
C ALA A 93 3.93 31.23 3.17
N ASP A 94 4.49 31.92 4.17
CA ASP A 94 5.93 31.97 4.42
C ASP A 94 6.52 30.58 4.68
N PHE A 95 5.78 29.73 5.41
CA PHE A 95 6.19 28.34 5.65
C PHE A 95 6.22 27.54 4.34
N TYR A 96 5.15 27.59 3.53
CA TYR A 96 5.09 26.88 2.25
C TYR A 96 6.13 27.36 1.26
N CYS A 97 6.38 28.67 1.18
CA CYS A 97 7.48 29.25 0.41
C CYS A 97 8.82 28.67 0.85
N ARG A 98 9.13 28.70 2.16
CA ARG A 98 10.38 28.12 2.67
C ARG A 98 10.51 26.64 2.31
N VAL A 99 9.46 25.84 2.49
CA VAL A 99 9.48 24.41 2.15
C VAL A 99 9.75 24.22 0.65
N ALA A 100 9.06 24.96 -0.22
CA ALA A 100 9.22 24.87 -1.67
C ALA A 100 10.63 25.26 -2.13
N LEU A 101 11.25 26.26 -1.50
CA LEU A 101 12.62 26.70 -1.83
C LEU A 101 13.71 25.72 -1.38
N HIS A 102 13.47 24.93 -0.33
CA HIS A 102 14.43 23.92 0.17
C HIS A 102 14.36 22.60 -0.61
N ARG A 103 13.34 22.40 -1.46
CA ARG A 103 13.25 21.22 -2.32
C ARG A 103 14.30 21.31 -3.42
N ASN A 104 15.13 20.29 -3.53
CA ASN A 104 16.08 20.15 -4.63
C ASN A 104 15.45 19.35 -5.77
N THR A 105 15.85 19.65 -7.00
CA THR A 105 15.47 18.88 -8.19
C THR A 105 16.03 17.46 -8.09
N ASN A 106 15.14 16.48 -8.04
CA ASN A 106 15.50 15.07 -8.12
C ASN A 106 15.81 14.69 -9.58
N PRO A 107 16.76 13.78 -9.87
CA PRO A 107 16.97 13.24 -11.20
C PRO A 107 15.70 12.72 -11.90
N LEU A 108 14.70 12.25 -11.13
CA LEU A 108 13.41 11.77 -11.61
C LEU A 108 12.34 12.86 -11.72
N ASP A 109 12.63 14.10 -11.34
CA ASP A 109 11.68 15.19 -11.48
C ASP A 109 11.68 15.70 -12.93
N THR A 110 10.46 15.84 -13.46
CA THR A 110 10.19 16.43 -14.78
C THR A 110 10.36 17.95 -14.79
N HIS A 111 10.34 18.59 -13.62
CA HIS A 111 10.40 20.04 -13.45
C HIS A 111 11.60 20.42 -12.58
N PRO A 112 12.27 21.56 -12.84
CA PRO A 112 13.27 22.11 -11.93
C PRO A 112 12.60 22.61 -10.63
N SER A 113 13.37 22.70 -9.56
CA SER A 113 12.90 23.23 -8.28
C SER A 113 12.49 24.70 -8.39
N LEU A 114 11.62 25.15 -7.48
CA LEU A 114 11.22 26.56 -7.42
C LEU A 114 12.45 27.47 -7.28
N SER A 115 13.43 27.08 -6.46
CA SER A 115 14.66 27.84 -6.25
C SER A 115 15.46 28.02 -7.54
N GLU A 116 15.62 26.97 -8.34
CA GLU A 116 16.32 27.04 -9.63
C GLU A 116 15.60 27.93 -10.64
N ARG A 117 14.26 27.84 -10.70
CA ARG A 117 13.42 28.64 -11.61
C ARG A 117 13.43 30.12 -11.25
N LEU A 118 13.29 30.47 -9.97
CA LEU A 118 13.38 31.85 -9.50
C LEU A 118 14.76 32.46 -9.75
N LYS A 119 15.83 31.68 -9.52
CA LYS A 119 17.18 32.11 -9.85
C LYS A 119 17.37 32.39 -11.34
N ALA A 120 16.76 31.58 -12.23
CA ALA A 120 16.81 31.81 -13.67
C ALA A 120 16.06 33.09 -14.11
N LEU A 121 15.08 33.53 -13.31
CA LEU A 121 14.35 34.78 -13.49
C LEU A 121 14.99 35.99 -12.77
N ASN A 122 16.09 35.79 -12.03
CA ASN A 122 16.72 36.81 -11.17
C ASN A 122 15.79 37.43 -10.12
N GLU A 123 14.81 36.66 -9.62
CA GLU A 123 13.83 37.13 -8.64
C GLU A 123 13.98 36.43 -7.30
N GLU A 124 13.64 37.15 -6.22
CA GLU A 124 13.58 36.60 -4.87
C GLU A 124 12.18 36.06 -4.55
N ALA A 125 12.12 35.14 -3.58
CA ALA A 125 10.87 34.51 -3.20
C ALA A 125 10.10 35.36 -2.19
N GLU A 126 9.13 36.13 -2.68
CA GLU A 126 8.14 36.82 -1.86
C GLU A 126 6.73 36.40 -2.31
N TYR A 127 5.95 35.83 -1.39
CA TYR A 127 4.55 35.53 -1.68
C TYR A 127 3.71 36.78 -1.49
N ASP A 128 2.98 37.13 -2.53
CA ASP A 128 1.87 38.06 -2.51
C ASP A 128 0.64 37.29 -2.99
N ASP A 129 -0.41 37.24 -2.18
CA ASP A 129 -1.68 36.59 -2.57
C ASP A 129 -2.38 37.36 -3.69
N GLY A 130 -1.93 38.59 -3.96
CA GLY A 130 -2.53 39.50 -4.91
C GLY A 130 -3.85 40.03 -4.36
N THR A 131 -4.04 41.35 -4.46
CA THR A 131 -5.33 42.00 -4.21
C THR A 131 -6.05 42.35 -5.51
N ALA A 132 -5.58 41.81 -6.65
CA ALA A 132 -6.06 42.18 -7.97
C ALA A 132 -7.26 41.32 -8.41
N GLU A 133 -8.15 41.96 -9.17
CA GLU A 133 -9.22 41.33 -9.94
C GLU A 133 -8.69 40.10 -10.69
N ARG A 134 -9.39 38.96 -10.57
CA ARG A 134 -8.90 37.71 -11.16
C ARG A 134 -8.98 37.81 -12.67
N SER A 135 -7.83 37.70 -13.33
CA SER A 135 -7.75 37.69 -14.79
C SER A 135 -8.65 36.63 -15.43
N SER A 136 -8.89 35.50 -14.75
CA SER A 136 -9.86 34.49 -15.19
C SER A 136 -11.29 35.02 -15.31
N GLN A 137 -11.73 35.93 -14.44
CA GLN A 137 -13.06 36.56 -14.51
C GLN A 137 -13.16 37.56 -15.67
N SER A 138 -12.04 38.17 -16.08
CA SER A 138 -11.99 39.11 -17.21
C SER A 138 -11.76 38.41 -18.56
N TYR A 139 -10.98 37.33 -18.60
CA TYR A 139 -10.59 36.63 -19.84
C TYR A 139 -11.44 35.40 -20.15
N LEU A 140 -12.13 34.80 -19.18
CA LEU A 140 -12.99 33.63 -19.38
C LEU A 140 -14.45 34.02 -19.12
N SER A 141 -15.27 34.03 -20.16
CA SER A 141 -16.70 34.40 -20.04
C SER A 141 -17.57 33.30 -19.42
N ASN A 142 -17.10 32.05 -19.40
CA ASN A 142 -17.93 30.87 -19.07
C ASN A 142 -17.37 30.06 -17.88
N VAL A 143 -16.73 30.72 -16.91
CA VAL A 143 -16.12 30.05 -15.74
C VAL A 143 -17.11 29.14 -15.00
N ALA A 144 -18.36 29.59 -14.82
CA ALA A 144 -19.39 28.81 -14.14
C ALA A 144 -19.74 27.50 -14.89
N GLU A 145 -19.81 27.54 -16.22
CA GLU A 145 -20.08 26.34 -17.04
C GLU A 145 -18.92 25.34 -16.95
N PHE A 146 -17.68 25.82 -16.91
CA PHE A 146 -16.51 24.96 -16.72
C PHE A 146 -16.52 24.30 -15.34
N ILE A 147 -16.83 25.05 -14.29
CA ILE A 147 -16.92 24.50 -12.93
C ILE A 147 -17.98 23.40 -12.86
N GLU A 148 -19.20 23.67 -13.35
CA GLU A 148 -20.27 22.67 -13.38
C GLU A 148 -19.86 21.42 -14.17
N PHE A 149 -19.23 21.61 -15.33
CA PHE A 149 -18.71 20.51 -16.16
C PHE A 149 -17.69 19.65 -15.40
N PHE A 150 -16.68 20.28 -14.80
CA PHE A 150 -15.62 19.56 -14.07
C PHE A 150 -16.14 18.91 -12.79
N ASP A 151 -17.09 19.52 -12.09
CA ASP A 151 -17.73 18.93 -10.92
C ASP A 151 -18.54 17.69 -11.26
N LYS A 152 -19.32 17.76 -12.34
CA LYS A 152 -20.04 16.60 -12.85
C LYS A 152 -19.10 15.47 -13.25
N GLN A 153 -18.02 15.80 -13.96
CA GLN A 153 -17.02 14.83 -14.39
C GLN A 153 -16.35 14.16 -13.18
N TRP A 154 -15.88 14.96 -12.22
CA TRP A 154 -15.22 14.45 -11.02
C TRP A 154 -16.13 13.57 -10.17
N ARG A 155 -17.39 13.96 -9.94
CA ARG A 155 -18.36 13.12 -9.22
C ARG A 155 -18.57 11.77 -9.89
N ALA A 156 -18.64 11.74 -11.21
CA ALA A 156 -18.77 10.50 -11.97
C ALA A 156 -17.51 9.61 -11.81
N ASP A 157 -16.33 10.22 -11.87
CA ASP A 157 -15.05 9.51 -11.79
C ASP A 157 -14.76 8.97 -10.37
N ILE A 158 -15.06 9.76 -9.32
CA ILE A 158 -14.75 9.39 -7.94
C ILE A 158 -15.87 8.60 -7.25
N GLY A 159 -17.12 8.70 -7.72
CA GLY A 159 -18.32 8.19 -7.05
C GLY A 159 -18.21 6.75 -6.52
N PRO A 160 -17.70 5.77 -7.29
CA PRO A 160 -17.52 4.41 -6.80
C PRO A 160 -16.55 4.33 -5.60
N GLU A 161 -15.43 5.03 -5.65
CA GLU A 161 -14.43 5.02 -4.58
C GLU A 161 -14.89 5.83 -3.37
N TRP A 162 -15.61 6.94 -3.62
CA TRP A 162 -16.26 7.74 -2.58
C TRP A 162 -17.26 6.90 -1.77
N LYS A 163 -18.14 6.16 -2.46
CA LYS A 163 -19.12 5.29 -1.81
C LYS A 163 -18.48 4.16 -1.01
N LYS A 164 -17.39 3.55 -1.51
CA LYS A 164 -16.62 2.56 -0.74
C LYS A 164 -16.05 3.19 0.53
N ARG A 165 -15.47 4.39 0.42
CA ARG A 165 -14.92 5.14 1.55
C ARG A 165 -16.01 5.45 2.58
N TYR A 166 -17.19 5.88 2.13
CA TYR A 166 -18.34 6.11 3.01
C TYR A 166 -18.77 4.85 3.77
N LEU A 167 -19.00 3.74 3.05
CA LEU A 167 -19.39 2.47 3.68
C LEU A 167 -18.32 1.96 4.65
N HIS A 168 -17.05 2.14 4.31
CA HIS A 168 -15.95 1.81 5.20
C HIS A 168 -15.99 2.64 6.49
N TYR A 169 -16.18 3.95 6.40
CA TYR A 169 -16.30 4.81 7.59
C TYR A 169 -17.51 4.46 8.47
N GLN A 170 -18.66 4.15 7.87
CA GLN A 170 -19.84 3.71 8.62
C GLN A 170 -19.57 2.41 9.39
N ASN A 171 -18.92 1.43 8.75
CA ASN A 171 -18.52 0.19 9.41
C ASN A 171 -17.51 0.44 10.55
N LEU A 172 -16.51 1.31 10.33
CA LEU A 172 -15.57 1.68 11.38
C LEU A 172 -16.28 2.34 12.58
N GLN A 173 -17.27 3.20 12.35
CA GLN A 173 -18.05 3.84 13.42
C GLN A 173 -18.90 2.84 14.20
N ASP A 174 -19.59 1.92 13.51
CA ASP A 174 -20.38 0.86 14.15
C ASP A 174 -19.50 -0.07 15.00
N THR A 175 -18.34 -0.44 14.45
CA THR A 175 -17.38 -1.30 15.16
C THR A 175 -16.77 -0.57 16.35
N LEU A 176 -16.42 0.72 16.20
CA LEU A 176 -15.93 1.56 17.29
C LEU A 176 -16.96 1.63 18.43
N SER A 177 -18.23 1.89 18.13
CA SER A 177 -19.30 1.92 19.14
C SER A 177 -19.44 0.57 19.87
N THR A 178 -19.25 -0.53 19.14
CA THR A 178 -19.33 -1.88 19.69
C THR A 178 -18.16 -2.17 20.64
N LEU A 179 -16.94 -1.79 20.26
CA LEU A 179 -15.74 -1.93 21.09
C LEU A 179 -15.77 -1.02 22.32
N GLU A 180 -16.25 0.22 22.19
CA GLU A 180 -16.41 1.14 23.33
C GLU A 180 -17.42 0.59 24.36
N LYS A 181 -18.55 0.04 23.91
CA LYS A 181 -19.51 -0.66 24.80
C LYS A 181 -18.89 -1.89 25.45
N ALA A 182 -18.15 -2.71 24.70
CA ALA A 182 -17.46 -3.87 25.24
C ALA A 182 -16.44 -3.46 26.32
N LYS A 183 -15.64 -2.42 26.08
CA LYS A 183 -14.68 -1.86 27.04
C LYS A 183 -15.34 -1.41 28.35
N SER A 184 -16.59 -0.92 28.29
CA SER A 184 -17.34 -0.52 29.49
C SER A 184 -17.83 -1.70 30.35
N THR A 185 -17.92 -2.90 29.77
CA THR A 185 -18.53 -4.09 30.40
C THR A 185 -17.53 -5.19 30.71
N ARG A 186 -16.40 -5.22 30.01
CA ARG A 186 -15.32 -6.18 30.20
C ARG A 186 -13.98 -5.59 29.77
N GLN A 187 -12.90 -6.27 30.16
CA GLN A 187 -11.59 -6.03 29.59
C GLN A 187 -11.57 -6.47 28.12
N LEU A 188 -11.05 -5.61 27.25
CA LEU A 188 -10.81 -5.92 25.85
C LEU A 188 -9.60 -6.86 25.72
N THR A 189 -9.60 -7.71 24.69
CA THR A 189 -8.40 -8.45 24.33
C THR A 189 -7.34 -7.49 23.76
N VAL A 190 -6.11 -7.98 23.61
CA VAL A 190 -5.01 -7.23 22.98
C VAL A 190 -5.39 -6.82 21.57
N ASP A 191 -5.93 -7.76 20.78
CA ASP A 191 -6.36 -7.50 19.41
C ASP A 191 -7.50 -6.49 19.33
N GLU A 192 -8.50 -6.57 20.22
CA GLU A 192 -9.60 -5.61 20.30
C GLU A 192 -9.12 -4.22 20.72
N SER A 193 -8.16 -4.16 21.64
CA SER A 193 -7.57 -2.89 22.09
C SER A 193 -6.73 -2.25 20.98
N LEU A 194 -5.99 -3.05 20.21
CA LEU A 194 -5.26 -2.60 19.03
C LEU A 194 -6.20 -2.12 17.93
N GLN A 195 -7.27 -2.87 17.66
CA GLN A 195 -8.30 -2.47 16.71
C GLN A 195 -8.96 -1.15 17.12
N LEU A 196 -9.29 -0.98 18.41
CA LEU A 196 -9.83 0.26 18.96
C LEU A 196 -8.86 1.43 18.75
N ALA A 197 -7.57 1.26 19.06
CA ALA A 197 -6.55 2.30 18.88
C ALA A 197 -6.41 2.74 17.41
N ASN A 198 -6.36 1.78 16.49
CA ASN A 198 -6.32 2.06 15.05
C ASN A 198 -7.59 2.79 14.56
N MET A 199 -8.77 2.39 15.03
CA MET A 199 -10.03 3.06 14.69
C MET A 199 -10.08 4.50 15.19
N ILE A 200 -9.56 4.76 16.40
CA ILE A 200 -9.46 6.12 16.93
C ILE A 200 -8.48 6.95 16.09
N GLU A 201 -7.37 6.36 15.64
CA GLU A 201 -6.42 7.05 14.77
C GLU A 201 -7.05 7.42 13.42
N ASP A 202 -7.77 6.48 12.80
CA ASP A 202 -8.38 6.66 11.48
C ASP A 202 -9.59 7.60 11.49
N LEU A 203 -10.39 7.58 12.56
CA LEU A 203 -11.63 8.37 12.67
C LEU A 203 -11.42 9.73 13.33
N LYS A 204 -10.44 9.84 14.23
CA LYS A 204 -10.17 11.05 15.00
C LYS A 204 -8.80 11.60 14.63
N SER A 205 -7.76 11.19 15.34
CA SER A 205 -6.39 11.68 15.10
C SER A 205 -5.34 10.76 15.71
N SER A 206 -4.12 10.82 15.16
CA SER A 206 -2.94 10.19 15.74
C SER A 206 -2.69 10.66 17.19
N GLU A 207 -2.96 11.94 17.49
CA GLU A 207 -2.87 12.53 18.83
C GLU A 207 -3.78 11.81 19.84
N GLU A 208 -5.04 11.59 19.47
CA GLU A 208 -6.03 10.95 20.33
C GLU A 208 -5.82 9.44 20.47
N ALA A 209 -5.23 8.80 19.45
CA ALA A 209 -4.93 7.37 19.47
C ALA A 209 -3.68 7.02 20.28
N LEU A 210 -2.73 7.96 20.39
CA LEU A 210 -1.43 7.73 21.04
C LEU A 210 -1.55 7.14 22.47
N PRO A 211 -2.43 7.63 23.37
CA PRO A 211 -2.61 7.03 24.69
C PRO A 211 -3.06 5.57 24.66
N TYR A 212 -3.85 5.17 23.65
CA TYR A 212 -4.32 3.79 23.50
C TYR A 212 -3.18 2.86 23.07
N PHE A 213 -2.31 3.31 22.16
CA PHE A 213 -1.12 2.54 21.81
C PHE A 213 -0.12 2.47 22.97
N GLN A 214 0.02 3.52 23.77
CA GLN A 214 0.86 3.51 24.96
C GLN A 214 0.33 2.52 26.02
N ASP A 215 -0.98 2.50 26.24
CA ASP A 215 -1.64 1.52 27.13
C ASP A 215 -1.42 0.08 26.67
N LEU A 216 -1.50 -0.17 25.35
CA LEU A 216 -1.18 -1.47 24.76
C LEU A 216 0.26 -1.92 25.05
N VAL A 217 1.25 -1.05 24.87
CA VAL A 217 2.65 -1.39 25.17
C VAL A 217 2.91 -1.60 26.65
N MET A 218 2.16 -0.93 27.54
CA MET A 218 2.28 -1.17 28.99
C MET A 218 1.80 -2.57 29.38
N HIS A 219 0.74 -3.08 28.74
CA HIS A 219 0.18 -4.40 29.06
C HIS A 219 0.84 -5.52 28.24
N GLU A 220 1.24 -5.24 27.00
CA GLU A 220 1.89 -6.16 26.07
C GLU A 220 3.17 -5.54 25.50
N PRO A 221 4.29 -5.58 26.25
CA PRO A 221 5.53 -4.95 25.84
C PRO A 221 6.10 -5.46 24.51
N SER A 222 5.79 -6.69 24.11
CA SER A 222 6.26 -7.29 22.85
C SER A 222 5.37 -7.00 21.64
N LEU A 223 4.36 -6.12 21.75
CA LEU A 223 3.46 -5.81 20.65
C LEU A 223 4.11 -4.85 19.64
N ALA A 224 4.76 -5.44 18.62
CA ALA A 224 5.51 -4.71 17.60
C ALA A 224 4.69 -3.62 16.88
N THR A 225 3.42 -3.92 16.59
CA THR A 225 2.49 -3.00 15.90
C THR A 225 2.22 -1.73 16.70
N ALA A 226 2.02 -1.85 18.02
CA ALA A 226 1.81 -0.70 18.89
C ALA A 226 3.10 0.14 19.04
N HIS A 227 4.26 -0.50 19.15
CA HIS A 227 5.55 0.21 19.09
C HIS A 227 5.74 0.97 17.77
N PHE A 228 5.43 0.35 16.63
CA PHE A 228 5.50 1.03 15.34
C PHE A 228 4.57 2.25 15.28
N ALA A 229 3.32 2.12 15.76
CA ALA A 229 2.36 3.22 15.80
C ALA A 229 2.86 4.40 16.66
N ILE A 230 3.29 4.14 17.90
CA ILE A 230 3.86 5.17 18.78
C ILE A 230 5.06 5.85 18.11
N GLY A 231 5.98 5.04 17.60
CA GLY A 231 7.18 5.52 16.92
C GLY A 231 6.87 6.43 15.74
N ARG A 232 5.92 6.05 14.89
CA ARG A 232 5.45 6.85 13.75
C ARG A 232 4.85 8.18 14.18
N ILE A 233 3.98 8.17 15.19
CA ILE A 233 3.30 9.36 15.70
C ILE A 233 4.32 10.33 16.31
N MET A 234 5.26 9.81 17.11
CA MET A 234 6.33 10.60 17.72
C MET A 234 7.33 11.16 16.69
N ALA A 235 7.65 10.38 15.65
CA ALA A 235 8.56 10.80 14.57
C ALA A 235 8.01 12.01 13.82
N LYS A 236 6.70 12.00 13.52
CA LYS A 236 6.00 13.13 12.87
C LYS A 236 6.09 14.42 13.70
N LYS A 237 6.20 14.30 15.03
CA LYS A 237 6.37 15.42 15.98
C LYS A 237 7.83 15.79 16.23
N GLY A 238 8.79 15.18 15.52
CA GLY A 238 10.21 15.41 15.72
C GLY A 238 10.73 14.94 17.09
N ARG A 239 10.01 14.03 17.77
CA ARG A 239 10.36 13.55 19.11
C ARG A 239 11.40 12.43 19.01
N ARG A 240 12.52 12.57 19.71
CA ARG A 240 13.61 11.57 19.72
C ARG A 240 13.17 10.19 20.21
N GLU A 241 12.19 10.14 21.11
CA GLU A 241 11.55 8.93 21.64
C GLU A 241 11.07 7.98 20.52
N ALA A 242 10.74 8.53 19.33
CA ALA A 242 10.35 7.76 18.17
C ALA A 242 11.36 6.67 17.79
N VAL A 243 12.66 6.97 17.92
CA VAL A 243 13.73 6.08 17.47
C VAL A 243 13.72 4.78 18.26
N GLU A 244 13.56 4.86 19.59
CA GLU A 244 13.55 3.70 20.47
C GLU A 244 12.37 2.77 20.16
N HIS A 245 11.17 3.33 19.95
CA HIS A 245 10.00 2.54 19.59
C HIS A 245 10.13 1.87 18.22
N LEU A 246 10.67 2.58 17.22
CA LEU A 246 10.85 2.04 15.86
C LEU A 246 11.97 0.99 15.81
N GLU A 247 13.08 1.20 16.51
CA GLU A 247 14.12 0.18 16.62
C GLU A 247 13.65 -1.07 17.36
N TYR A 248 12.78 -0.90 18.35
CA TYR A 248 12.24 -2.03 19.09
C TYR A 248 11.22 -2.83 18.29
N CYS A 249 10.31 -2.18 17.53
CA CYS A 249 9.39 -2.94 16.67
C CYS A 249 10.14 -3.76 15.60
N MET A 250 11.24 -3.24 15.05
CA MET A 250 12.11 -3.96 14.12
C MET A 250 12.76 -5.21 14.72
N LYS A 251 13.06 -5.19 16.02
CA LYS A 251 13.59 -6.36 16.74
C LYS A 251 12.51 -7.41 17.00
N LEU A 252 11.28 -6.97 17.24
CA LEU A 252 10.14 -7.84 17.53
C LEU A 252 9.57 -8.50 16.26
N ASP A 253 9.52 -7.76 15.15
CA ASP A 253 8.95 -8.22 13.88
C ASP A 253 9.80 -7.77 12.70
N THR A 254 10.39 -8.73 11.98
CA THR A 254 11.21 -8.48 10.79
C THR A 254 10.40 -7.89 9.63
N ALA A 255 9.09 -8.16 9.56
CA ALA A 255 8.22 -7.57 8.54
C ALA A 255 8.01 -6.05 8.74
N SER A 256 8.23 -5.55 9.96
CA SER A 256 8.17 -4.12 10.26
C SER A 256 9.40 -3.33 9.78
N VAL A 257 10.54 -4.00 9.52
CA VAL A 257 11.83 -3.37 9.20
C VAL A 257 11.76 -2.37 8.05
N PRO A 258 11.19 -2.70 6.86
CA PRO A 258 11.10 -1.74 5.76
C PRO A 258 10.31 -0.49 6.14
N HIS A 259 9.21 -0.67 6.86
CA HIS A 259 8.29 0.40 7.24
C HIS A 259 8.89 1.31 8.31
N ALA A 260 9.46 0.74 9.36
CA ALA A 260 10.10 1.48 10.45
C ALA A 260 11.33 2.25 9.97
N CYS A 261 12.19 1.63 9.14
CA CYS A 261 13.34 2.29 8.54
C CYS A 261 12.94 3.50 7.68
N ARG A 262 11.84 3.40 6.91
CA ARG A 262 11.33 4.54 6.13
C ARG A 262 10.88 5.70 7.01
N VAL A 263 10.23 5.42 8.14
CA VAL A 263 9.85 6.46 9.11
C VAL A 263 11.09 7.12 9.72
N LEU A 264 12.10 6.32 10.10
CA LEU A 264 13.37 6.82 10.65
C LEU A 264 14.15 7.65 9.63
N PHE A 265 14.18 7.24 8.36
CA PHE A 265 14.75 8.04 7.28
C PHE A 265 14.12 9.44 7.23
N LEU A 266 12.78 9.51 7.20
CA LEU A 266 12.07 10.80 7.15
C LEU A 266 12.32 11.65 8.40
N TYR A 267 12.34 11.03 9.58
CA TYR A 267 12.68 11.70 10.84
C TYR A 267 14.08 12.31 10.80
N TYR A 268 15.10 11.54 10.42
CA TYR A 268 16.49 12.02 10.37
C TYR A 268 16.72 13.06 9.28
N MET A 269 16.01 12.95 8.15
CA MET A 269 16.00 13.99 7.12
C MET A 269 15.42 15.30 7.67
N HIS A 270 14.31 15.23 8.43
CA HIS A 270 13.65 16.40 8.99
C HIS A 270 14.54 17.14 10.01
N ILE A 271 15.26 16.43 10.87
CA ILE A 271 16.20 17.03 11.84
C ILE A 271 17.58 17.34 11.23
N GLY A 272 17.76 17.19 9.92
CA GLY A 272 18.97 17.56 9.18
C GLY A 272 20.14 16.57 9.28
N ASN A 273 19.94 15.37 9.84
CA ASN A 273 20.99 14.38 10.02
C ASN A 273 21.02 13.37 8.86
N LYS A 274 21.64 13.79 7.75
CA LYS A 274 21.70 13.01 6.50
C LYS A 274 22.43 11.67 6.63
N ALA A 275 23.39 11.55 7.55
CA ALA A 275 24.17 10.33 7.73
C ALA A 275 23.29 9.18 8.24
N TYR A 276 22.56 9.41 9.32
CA TYR A 276 21.61 8.41 9.86
C TYR A 276 20.44 8.16 8.92
N ALA A 277 19.97 9.19 8.20
CA ALA A 277 18.95 8.99 7.18
C ALA A 277 19.42 7.98 6.12
N SER A 278 20.64 8.13 5.59
CA SER A 278 21.20 7.19 4.60
C SER A 278 21.28 5.76 5.14
N GLU A 279 21.75 5.58 6.38
CA GLU A 279 21.83 4.25 7.00
C GLU A 279 20.47 3.55 7.07
N TYR A 280 19.42 4.28 7.45
CA TYR A 280 18.06 3.75 7.51
C TYR A 280 17.47 3.50 6.12
N LEU A 281 17.82 4.29 5.12
CA LEU A 281 17.44 4.01 3.73
C LEU A 281 18.06 2.69 3.24
N ASP A 282 19.36 2.49 3.48
CA ASP A 282 20.05 1.27 3.08
C ASP A 282 19.45 0.02 3.74
N LYS A 283 19.12 0.12 5.04
CA LYS A 283 18.40 -0.94 5.77
C LYS A 283 17.02 -1.22 5.17
N ALA A 284 16.25 -0.17 4.83
CA ALA A 284 14.92 -0.33 4.24
C ALA A 284 15.00 -1.04 2.88
N VAL A 285 15.98 -0.68 2.04
CA VAL A 285 16.20 -1.30 0.72
C VAL A 285 16.57 -2.77 0.89
N ALA A 286 17.57 -3.08 1.71
CA ALA A 286 18.00 -4.45 1.94
C ALA A 286 16.86 -5.34 2.49
N ALA A 287 16.06 -4.82 3.42
CA ALA A 287 14.91 -5.54 3.96
C ALA A 287 13.80 -5.75 2.92
N SER A 288 13.54 -4.74 2.08
CA SER A 288 12.54 -4.84 1.00
C SER A 288 12.97 -5.85 -0.08
N GLU A 289 14.26 -5.89 -0.42
CA GLU A 289 14.82 -6.87 -1.35
C GLU A 289 14.70 -8.29 -0.79
N LEU A 290 15.06 -8.49 0.48
CA LEU A 290 14.89 -9.78 1.15
C LEU A 290 13.43 -10.21 1.15
N GLN A 291 12.51 -9.31 1.51
CA GLN A 291 11.08 -9.61 1.51
C GLN A 291 10.57 -9.93 0.09
N ALA A 292 11.05 -9.24 -0.94
CA ALA A 292 10.72 -9.54 -2.33
C ALA A 292 11.24 -10.92 -2.75
N HIS A 293 12.45 -11.32 -2.29
CA HIS A 293 12.99 -12.66 -2.50
C HIS A 293 12.15 -13.73 -1.81
N GLN A 294 11.78 -13.52 -0.54
CA GLN A 294 10.89 -14.41 0.23
C GLN A 294 9.53 -14.55 -0.45
N ASN A 295 8.88 -13.43 -0.80
CA ASN A 295 7.59 -13.42 -1.47
C ASN A 295 7.63 -14.13 -2.82
N ARG A 296 8.72 -13.98 -3.57
CA ARG A 296 8.88 -14.68 -4.86
C ARG A 296 9.08 -16.17 -4.66
N GLU A 297 9.89 -16.55 -3.68
CA GLU A 297 10.13 -17.94 -3.30
C GLU A 297 8.82 -18.62 -2.85
N SER A 298 7.98 -17.92 -2.09
CA SER A 298 6.70 -18.40 -1.60
C SER A 298 5.53 -18.36 -2.58
N SER A 299 5.52 -17.44 -3.54
CA SER A 299 4.39 -17.29 -4.48
C SER A 299 4.62 -17.97 -5.83
N THR A 300 5.88 -18.26 -6.18
CA THR A 300 6.25 -18.73 -7.52
C THR A 300 6.91 -20.10 -7.45
N LEU A 301 6.37 -21.05 -8.22
CA LEU A 301 6.97 -22.35 -8.47
C LEU A 301 7.67 -22.35 -9.83
N ILE A 302 8.98 -22.59 -9.86
CA ILE A 302 9.80 -22.66 -11.07
C ILE A 302 10.51 -24.01 -11.19
N SER A 303 10.88 -24.40 -12.42
CA SER A 303 11.52 -25.71 -12.69
C SER A 303 12.91 -25.90 -12.05
N LYS A 304 13.51 -24.83 -11.51
CA LYS A 304 14.78 -24.89 -10.77
C LYS A 304 14.59 -25.10 -9.27
N ASP A 305 13.36 -25.03 -8.77
CA ASP A 305 13.08 -25.25 -7.36
C ASP A 305 13.42 -26.68 -6.97
N VAL A 306 14.02 -26.84 -5.79
CA VAL A 306 14.33 -28.15 -5.21
C VAL A 306 13.12 -28.60 -4.40
N LEU A 307 12.57 -29.76 -4.75
CA LEU A 307 11.44 -30.37 -4.07
C LEU A 307 11.89 -31.62 -3.31
N VAL A 308 11.36 -31.81 -2.12
CA VAL A 308 11.59 -32.99 -1.28
C VAL A 308 10.25 -33.63 -0.90
N GLY A 309 10.27 -34.96 -0.71
CA GLY A 309 9.09 -35.75 -0.34
C GLY A 309 8.84 -35.78 1.16
N GLU A 310 8.96 -34.64 1.83
CA GLU A 310 8.68 -34.50 3.26
C GLU A 310 7.22 -34.07 3.44
N GLU A 311 6.51 -34.80 4.29
CA GLU A 311 5.09 -34.56 4.59
C GLU A 311 4.94 -33.70 5.86
N PRO A 312 3.88 -32.89 5.98
CA PRO A 312 3.55 -32.17 7.21
C PRO A 312 3.08 -33.13 8.31
N SER A 313 2.70 -32.60 9.48
CA SER A 313 2.17 -33.42 10.58
C SER A 313 0.91 -34.20 10.17
N GLU A 314 0.68 -35.38 10.77
CA GLU A 314 -0.51 -36.20 10.47
C GLU A 314 -1.84 -35.49 10.77
N GLU A 315 -1.84 -34.52 11.69
CA GLU A 315 -3.01 -33.67 11.95
C GLU A 315 -3.39 -32.87 10.70
N VAL A 316 -2.41 -32.24 10.05
CA VAL A 316 -2.64 -31.47 8.82
C VAL A 316 -2.97 -32.39 7.65
N LEU A 317 -2.29 -33.54 7.53
CA LEU A 317 -2.63 -34.54 6.51
C LEU A 317 -4.05 -35.05 6.65
N GLY A 318 -4.54 -35.22 7.89
CA GLY A 318 -5.93 -35.58 8.17
C GLY A 318 -6.92 -34.57 7.60
N LEU A 319 -6.72 -33.28 7.89
CA LEU A 319 -7.56 -32.18 7.37
C LEU A 319 -7.59 -32.14 5.83
N ILE A 320 -6.41 -32.29 5.19
CA ILE A 320 -6.30 -32.30 3.73
C ILE A 320 -7.02 -33.52 3.14
N ARG A 321 -6.85 -34.72 3.73
CA ARG A 321 -7.51 -35.95 3.27
C ARG A 321 -9.04 -35.87 3.44
N ASP A 322 -9.52 -35.30 4.54
CA ASP A 322 -10.96 -35.12 4.79
C ASP A 322 -11.58 -34.18 3.77
N GLU A 323 -10.93 -33.06 3.46
CA GLU A 323 -11.42 -32.16 2.42
C GLU A 323 -11.38 -32.81 1.03
N MET A 324 -10.35 -33.61 0.72
CA MET A 324 -10.32 -34.37 -0.54
C MET A 324 -11.43 -35.42 -0.66
N ASN A 325 -11.84 -36.03 0.45
CA ASN A 325 -12.97 -36.97 0.48
C ASN A 325 -14.30 -36.30 0.11
N ASN A 326 -14.48 -35.02 0.47
CA ASN A 326 -15.66 -34.23 0.15
C ASN A 326 -15.84 -33.94 -1.36
N HIS A 327 -14.79 -34.16 -2.16
CA HIS A 327 -14.80 -33.87 -3.60
C HIS A 327 -14.63 -35.16 -4.43
N PRO A 328 -15.73 -35.76 -4.93
CA PRO A 328 -15.74 -37.05 -5.65
C PRO A 328 -14.83 -37.12 -6.87
N THR A 329 -14.47 -35.96 -7.41
CA THR A 329 -13.76 -35.83 -8.66
C THR A 329 -12.25 -35.88 -8.50
N ILE A 330 -11.73 -35.77 -7.28
CA ILE A 330 -10.31 -35.93 -6.99
C ILE A 330 -9.96 -37.42 -7.03
N GLU A 331 -9.01 -37.79 -7.91
CA GLU A 331 -8.52 -39.17 -8.07
C GLU A 331 -7.31 -39.44 -7.18
N ARG A 332 -6.35 -38.51 -7.15
CA ARG A 332 -5.13 -38.63 -6.37
C ARG A 332 -4.67 -37.28 -5.87
N ALA A 333 -3.90 -37.28 -4.79
CA ALA A 333 -3.10 -36.14 -4.42
C ALA A 333 -1.75 -36.55 -3.85
N HIS A 334 -0.76 -35.69 -4.08
CA HIS A 334 0.58 -35.81 -3.54
C HIS A 334 0.94 -34.52 -2.81
N ILE A 335 1.82 -34.62 -1.82
CA ILE A 335 2.41 -33.46 -1.17
C ILE A 335 3.92 -33.47 -1.37
N LEU A 336 4.48 -32.30 -1.69
CA LEU A 336 5.92 -32.08 -1.75
C LEU A 336 6.26 -30.84 -0.96
N ARG A 337 7.43 -30.80 -0.33
CA ARG A 337 7.95 -29.59 0.28
C ARG A 337 8.95 -28.91 -0.65
N LYS A 338 8.82 -27.62 -0.85
CA LYS A 338 9.81 -26.80 -1.54
C LYS A 338 10.91 -26.41 -0.56
N THR A 339 12.16 -26.63 -0.94
CA THR A 339 13.31 -26.12 -0.17
C THR A 339 13.44 -24.62 -0.37
N THR A 340 13.55 -23.89 0.73
CA THR A 340 13.66 -22.42 0.77
C THR A 340 15.09 -21.99 1.07
N THR A 341 15.47 -20.85 0.51
CA THR A 341 16.76 -20.18 0.76
C THR A 341 16.58 -18.97 1.67
N TYR A 342 15.49 -18.21 1.48
CA TYR A 342 15.25 -16.95 2.17
C TYR A 342 14.22 -17.08 3.31
N THR A 343 13.42 -18.14 3.28
CA THR A 343 12.32 -18.38 4.23
C THR A 343 12.62 -19.64 5.05
N VAL A 344 13.57 -19.56 5.97
CA VAL A 344 14.09 -20.74 6.71
C VAL A 344 13.08 -21.24 7.76
N ASP A 345 12.30 -20.33 8.34
CA ASP A 345 11.39 -20.64 9.46
C ASP A 345 9.98 -21.06 9.01
N LYS A 346 9.68 -21.03 7.71
CA LYS A 346 8.39 -21.45 7.16
C LYS A 346 8.57 -22.58 6.15
N HIS A 347 7.70 -23.58 6.23
CA HIS A 347 7.64 -24.61 5.20
C HIS A 347 6.67 -24.18 4.10
N ILE A 348 7.07 -24.42 2.85
CA ILE A 348 6.21 -24.25 1.69
C ILE A 348 5.84 -25.65 1.19
N TYR A 349 4.58 -26.03 1.37
CA TYR A 349 4.04 -27.31 0.90
C TYR A 349 3.25 -27.13 -0.39
N LEU A 350 3.49 -28.02 -1.35
CA LEU A 350 2.80 -28.11 -2.62
C LEU A 350 1.81 -29.27 -2.55
N VAL A 351 0.51 -28.97 -2.51
CA VAL A 351 -0.56 -29.96 -2.62
C VAL A 351 -0.93 -30.11 -4.09
N ILE A 352 -0.55 -31.25 -4.67
CA ILE A 352 -0.69 -31.51 -6.10
C ILE A 352 -1.85 -32.47 -6.30
N VAL A 353 -2.92 -31.97 -6.90
CA VAL A 353 -4.20 -32.68 -7.04
C VAL A 353 -4.39 -33.19 -8.47
N GLU A 354 -4.86 -34.41 -8.60
CA GLU A 354 -5.27 -35.04 -9.86
C GLU A 354 -6.79 -35.19 -9.90
N PHE A 355 -7.44 -34.65 -10.93
CA PHE A 355 -8.88 -34.75 -11.12
C PHE A 355 -9.24 -35.76 -12.20
N SER A 356 -10.30 -36.52 -11.95
CA SER A 356 -11.09 -37.17 -13.00
C SER A 356 -11.71 -36.12 -13.92
N ASN A 357 -11.90 -36.45 -15.20
CA ASN A 357 -12.29 -35.53 -16.27
C ASN A 357 -13.36 -34.49 -15.83
N GLN A 358 -12.94 -33.23 -15.60
CA GLN A 358 -13.71 -32.17 -14.94
C GLN A 358 -13.52 -30.83 -15.68
N HIS A 359 -14.53 -29.96 -15.63
CA HIS A 359 -14.46 -28.61 -16.20
C HIS A 359 -13.55 -27.68 -15.38
N THR A 360 -12.77 -26.83 -16.05
CA THR A 360 -11.74 -25.96 -15.45
C THR A 360 -12.24 -25.07 -14.32
N GLN A 361 -13.44 -24.49 -14.46
CA GLN A 361 -14.00 -23.59 -13.44
C GLN A 361 -14.35 -24.31 -12.14
N GLN A 362 -14.84 -25.56 -12.22
CA GLN A 362 -15.13 -26.38 -11.04
C GLN A 362 -13.83 -26.80 -10.34
N LYS A 363 -12.78 -27.13 -11.09
CA LYS A 363 -11.46 -27.42 -10.51
C LYS A 363 -10.91 -26.27 -9.69
N GLN A 364 -10.98 -25.03 -10.21
CA GLN A 364 -10.50 -23.85 -9.49
C GLN A 364 -11.28 -23.61 -8.18
N GLN A 365 -12.61 -23.79 -8.18
CA GLN A 365 -13.41 -23.68 -6.96
C GLN A 365 -13.03 -24.73 -5.92
N ILE A 366 -12.76 -25.97 -6.35
CA ILE A 366 -12.32 -27.04 -5.45
C ILE A 366 -10.92 -26.72 -4.88
N LEU A 367 -9.97 -26.32 -5.72
CA LEU A 367 -8.62 -25.94 -5.28
C LEU A 367 -8.67 -24.80 -4.25
N GLN A 368 -9.51 -23.79 -4.47
CA GLN A 368 -9.68 -22.68 -3.52
C GLN A 368 -10.25 -23.17 -2.19
N ARG A 369 -11.26 -24.06 -2.19
CA ARG A 369 -11.82 -24.61 -0.94
C ARG A 369 -10.81 -25.40 -0.13
N ILE A 370 -9.96 -26.19 -0.80
CA ILE A 370 -8.88 -26.91 -0.10
C ILE A 370 -7.87 -25.91 0.48
N ALA A 371 -7.63 -24.78 -0.20
CA ALA A 371 -6.72 -23.75 0.27
C ALA A 371 -7.28 -23.06 1.52
N ASP A 372 -8.56 -22.71 1.49
CA ASP A 372 -9.27 -22.07 2.61
C ASP A 372 -9.40 -23.01 3.84
N ALA A 373 -9.41 -24.33 3.63
CA ALA A 373 -9.47 -25.34 4.69
C ALA A 373 -8.09 -25.69 5.30
N SER A 374 -6.99 -25.29 4.65
CA SER A 374 -5.64 -25.63 5.11
C SER A 374 -5.25 -24.74 6.32
N PRO A 375 -4.67 -25.31 7.39
CA PRO A 375 -4.31 -24.54 8.58
C PRO A 375 -3.22 -23.49 8.31
N ASN A 376 -3.34 -22.32 8.93
CA ASN A 376 -2.49 -21.13 8.76
C ASN A 376 -1.04 -21.25 9.29
N ILE A 377 -0.58 -22.47 9.59
CA ILE A 377 0.72 -22.71 10.23
C ILE A 377 1.86 -22.75 9.19
N ASP A 378 1.58 -23.25 7.98
CA ASP A 378 2.53 -23.34 6.86
C ASP A 378 1.94 -22.74 5.57
N GLU A 379 2.80 -22.39 4.61
CA GLU A 379 2.34 -21.85 3.33
C GLU A 379 2.02 -23.00 2.35
N TYR A 380 0.73 -23.18 2.07
CA TYR A 380 0.23 -24.20 1.13
C TYR A 380 -0.04 -23.60 -0.24
N GLN A 381 0.59 -24.18 -1.27
CA GLN A 381 0.22 -23.95 -2.65
C GLN A 381 -0.54 -25.17 -3.17
N ILE A 382 -1.78 -24.95 -3.61
CA ILE A 382 -2.63 -26.03 -4.11
C ILE A 382 -2.79 -25.86 -5.61
N MET A 383 -2.48 -26.92 -6.35
CA MET A 383 -2.50 -26.88 -7.81
C MET A 383 -2.89 -28.21 -8.43
N GLU A 384 -3.50 -28.16 -9.62
CA GLU A 384 -3.72 -29.35 -10.42
C GLU A 384 -2.40 -29.82 -11.05
N ILE A 385 -2.16 -31.13 -11.08
CA ILE A 385 -0.93 -31.74 -11.61
C ILE A 385 -0.56 -31.32 -13.05
N ASN A 386 -1.53 -30.89 -13.85
CA ASN A 386 -1.35 -30.53 -15.25
C ASN A 386 -1.02 -29.04 -15.47
N THR A 387 -1.11 -28.19 -14.43
CA THR A 387 -0.75 -26.77 -14.56
C THR A 387 0.76 -26.57 -14.72
N VAL A 388 1.56 -27.50 -14.18
CA VAL A 388 3.02 -27.45 -14.22
C VAL A 388 3.56 -28.76 -14.80
N THR A 389 3.98 -28.71 -16.06
CA THR A 389 4.30 -29.90 -16.88
C THR A 389 5.40 -30.79 -16.31
N TRP A 390 6.32 -30.25 -15.50
CA TRP A 390 7.45 -30.98 -14.94
C TRP A 390 7.16 -31.63 -13.57
N LEU A 391 6.04 -31.31 -12.90
CA LEU A 391 5.72 -31.85 -11.57
C LEU A 391 5.54 -33.37 -11.55
N ARG A 392 4.88 -33.95 -12.57
CA ARG A 392 4.72 -35.42 -12.70
C ARG A 392 6.06 -36.14 -12.66
N SER A 393 7.06 -35.59 -13.36
CA SER A 393 8.41 -36.14 -13.40
C SER A 393 9.11 -36.02 -12.04
N SER A 394 8.91 -34.91 -11.32
CA SER A 394 9.45 -34.71 -9.97
C SER A 394 8.87 -35.70 -8.96
N ILE A 395 7.55 -35.88 -8.92
CA ILE A 395 6.89 -36.87 -8.04
C ILE A 395 7.45 -38.27 -8.29
N LYS A 396 7.53 -38.68 -9.57
CA LYS A 396 8.07 -39.99 -9.97
C LYS A 396 9.55 -40.16 -9.58
N LYS A 397 10.37 -39.12 -9.74
CA LYS A 397 11.81 -39.15 -9.40
C LYS A 397 12.03 -39.26 -7.88
N LEU A 398 11.23 -38.55 -7.10
CA LEU A 398 11.29 -38.55 -5.64
C LEU A 398 10.64 -39.79 -5.01
N LYS A 399 9.90 -40.59 -5.79
CA LYS A 399 9.18 -41.79 -5.33
C LYS A 399 8.21 -41.51 -4.18
N VAL A 400 7.55 -40.35 -4.23
CA VAL A 400 6.59 -39.92 -3.21
C VAL A 400 5.27 -40.66 -3.42
N SER A 401 4.77 -41.28 -2.35
CA SER A 401 3.47 -41.94 -2.35
C SER A 401 2.33 -40.91 -2.35
N PRO A 402 1.18 -41.22 -2.95
CA PRO A 402 0.02 -40.35 -2.85
C PRO A 402 -0.46 -40.28 -1.40
N ILE A 403 -0.71 -39.06 -0.90
CA ILE A 403 -1.35 -38.83 0.40
C ILE A 403 -2.85 -39.14 0.35
N TYR A 404 -3.40 -39.20 -0.86
CA TYR A 404 -4.79 -39.53 -1.16
C TYR A 404 -4.87 -40.29 -2.49
N GLU A 405 -5.57 -41.42 -2.51
CA GLU A 405 -5.93 -42.13 -3.74
C GLU A 405 -7.36 -42.67 -3.63
N ARG A 406 -8.23 -42.24 -4.55
CA ARG A 406 -9.61 -42.72 -4.63
C ARG A 406 -9.59 -44.13 -5.19
N THR A 407 -9.59 -45.12 -4.30
CA THR A 407 -9.76 -46.51 -4.70
C THR A 407 -11.08 -46.66 -5.45
N ALA A 408 -11.02 -47.28 -6.63
CA ALA A 408 -12.21 -47.59 -7.43
C ALA A 408 -13.08 -48.64 -6.72
N ILE A 409 -13.90 -48.22 -5.75
CA ILE A 409 -14.96 -49.04 -5.15
C ILE A 409 -16.16 -49.06 -6.12
N LEU A 410 -15.94 -49.43 -7.38
CA LEU A 410 -16.99 -49.62 -8.38
C LEU A 410 -16.61 -50.74 -9.36
N LYS A 411 -16.48 -51.98 -8.84
CA LYS A 411 -16.65 -53.21 -9.65
C LYS A 411 -16.90 -54.50 -8.84
N LYS A 412 -17.41 -54.42 -7.60
CA LYS A 412 -17.80 -55.61 -6.79
C LYS A 412 -19.13 -55.47 -6.03
N LYS A 413 -20.08 -54.67 -6.55
CA LYS A 413 -21.51 -54.72 -6.16
C LYS A 413 -22.38 -55.09 -7.36
N GLY A 414 -21.95 -56.13 -8.08
CA GLY A 414 -22.63 -56.66 -9.26
C GLY A 414 -22.58 -58.18 -9.29
N THR A 415 -22.89 -58.83 -8.18
CA THR A 415 -23.33 -60.23 -8.19
C THR A 415 -24.33 -60.39 -7.05
N GLN A 416 -25.53 -59.86 -7.29
CA GLN A 416 -26.71 -60.30 -6.56
C GLN A 416 -26.97 -61.75 -6.95
N ILE A 417 -27.11 -62.55 -5.91
CA ILE A 417 -27.83 -63.81 -5.80
C ILE A 417 -28.99 -63.88 -6.80
N SER A 418 -29.01 -64.95 -7.61
CA SER A 418 -30.24 -65.50 -8.17
C SER A 418 -30.08 -66.99 -8.42
N VAL A 419 -30.81 -67.76 -7.59
CA VAL A 419 -31.17 -69.19 -7.62
C VAL A 419 -30.07 -70.21 -7.36
#